data_AF-A0A9E2EII8-F1
#
_entry.id   AF-A0A9E2EII8-F1
#
_cell.length_a   1.000
_cell.length_b   1.000
_cell.length_c   1.000
_cell.angle_alpha   90.00
_cell.angle_beta   90.00
_cell.angle_gamma   90.00
#
_symmetry.space_group_name_H-M   'P 1'
#
loop_
_entity.id
_entity.type
_entity.pdbx_description
1 polymer ?
#
loop_
_entity_poly.entity_id
_entity_poly.type
_entity_poly.pdbx_seq_one_letter_code
_entity_poly.pdbx_strand_id
1 'polypeptide(L)'
;MKVKIFLILGFIALNVLDLSATHNRAGEITYVQIGPLTIRATITTYTKASSIQADQDSLELCWGDGTCQQVLRTNGPIVNGLRKG
;
A
#
# COMPACT_ATOMS: atom_id res chain seq x y z
N MET A 1 43.94 -1.11 16.85
CA MET A 1 43.08 -0.32 15.91
C MET A 1 42.10 -1.20 15.13
N LYS A 2 42.54 -2.33 14.56
CA LYS A 2 41.70 -3.24 13.75
C LYS A 2 40.49 -3.84 14.49
N VAL A 3 40.65 -4.33 15.73
CA VAL A 3 39.55 -4.89 16.55
C VAL A 3 38.45 -3.88 16.83
N LYS A 4 38.80 -2.61 17.12
CA LYS A 4 37.82 -1.54 17.34
C LYS A 4 36.99 -1.26 16.08
N ILE A 5 37.63 -1.31 14.91
CA ILE A 5 36.96 -1.20 13.62
C ILE A 5 35.98 -2.35 13.38
N PHE A 6 36.35 -3.59 13.70
CA PHE A 6 35.44 -4.74 13.58
C PHE A 6 34.23 -4.63 14.53
N LEU A 7 34.43 -4.12 15.76
CA LEU A 7 33.34 -3.89 16.70
C LEU A 7 32.40 -2.79 16.23
N ILE A 8 32.93 -1.70 15.67
CA ILE A 8 32.13 -0.60 15.12
C ILE A 8 31.32 -1.07 13.89
N LEU A 9 31.93 -1.82 12.98
CA LEU A 9 31.24 -2.39 11.82
C LEU A 9 30.16 -3.40 12.23
N GLY A 10 30.43 -4.24 13.22
CA GLY A 10 29.45 -5.17 13.77
C GLY A 10 28.26 -4.45 14.41
N PHE A 11 28.51 -3.35 15.14
CA PHE A 11 27.45 -2.52 15.72
C PHE A 11 26.58 -1.84 14.66
N ILE A 12 27.17 -1.33 13.58
CA ILE A 12 26.43 -0.73 12.46
C ILE A 12 25.56 -1.78 11.74
N ALA A 13 26.06 -3.01 11.57
CA ALA A 13 25.33 -4.10 10.91
C ALA A 13 24.12 -4.62 11.71
N LEU A 14 24.07 -4.39 13.03
CA LEU A 14 22.93 -4.78 13.87
C LEU A 14 21.75 -3.79 13.78
N ASN A 15 21.96 -2.60 13.20
CA ASN A 15 20.95 -1.55 13.10
C ASN A 15 20.17 -1.53 11.76
N VAL A 16 20.41 -2.49 10.86
CA VAL A 16 19.77 -2.53 9.51
C VAL A 16 18.59 -3.50 9.38
N LEU A 17 18.04 -4.01 10.50
CA LEU A 17 17.08 -5.12 10.47
C LEU A 17 15.63 -4.73 10.12
N ASP A 18 15.27 -3.45 10.08
CA ASP A 18 13.88 -3.04 9.87
C ASP A 18 13.73 -2.13 8.65
N LEU A 19 13.54 -2.74 7.47
CA LEU A 19 13.02 -2.06 6.28
C LEU A 19 11.59 -2.56 6.01
N SER A 20 10.61 -1.69 6.27
CA SER A 20 9.23 -1.91 5.85
C SER A 20 9.03 -1.38 4.43
N ALA A 21 8.65 -2.25 3.50
CA ALA A 21 8.28 -1.87 2.15
C ALA A 21 6.87 -2.41 1.85
N THR A 22 5.94 -1.50 1.53
CA THR A 22 4.63 -1.89 1.02
C THR A 22 4.78 -2.25 -0.46
N HIS A 23 4.46 -3.50 -0.83
CA HIS A 23 4.72 -4.08 -2.15
C HIS A 23 3.73 -3.61 -3.24
N ASN A 24 3.25 -2.37 -3.18
CA ASN A 24 2.37 -1.80 -4.20
C ASN A 24 3.20 -1.37 -5.41
N ARG A 25 2.90 -1.91 -6.59
CA ARG A 25 3.67 -1.62 -7.82
C ARG A 25 3.34 -0.24 -8.37
N ALA A 26 2.06 0.12 -8.27
CA ALA A 26 1.53 1.44 -8.62
C ALA A 26 0.13 1.59 -7.97
N GLY A 27 -0.33 2.83 -7.88
CA GLY A 27 -1.70 3.17 -7.51
C GLY A 27 -2.19 4.32 -8.37
N GLU A 28 -3.48 4.32 -8.68
CA GLU A 28 -4.16 5.38 -9.42
C GLU A 28 -5.42 5.79 -8.66
N ILE A 29 -5.65 7.09 -8.54
CA ILE A 29 -6.91 7.64 -8.02
C ILE A 29 -7.55 8.44 -9.14
N THR A 30 -8.72 8.00 -9.59
CA THR A 30 -9.56 8.75 -10.52
C THR A 30 -10.77 9.30 -9.78
N TYR A 31 -11.28 10.45 -10.21
CA TYR A 31 -12.49 11.02 -9.63
C TYR A 31 -13.40 11.61 -10.70
N VAL A 32 -14.70 11.62 -10.41
CA VAL A 32 -15.72 12.29 -11.21
C VAL A 32 -16.56 13.16 -10.30
N GLN A 33 -16.78 14.42 -10.69
CA GLN A 33 -17.71 15.29 -9.98
C GLN A 33 -19.15 14.92 -10.36
N ILE A 34 -19.92 14.51 -9.35
CA ILE A 34 -21.32 14.06 -9.50
C ILE A 34 -22.32 15.05 -8.89
N GLY A 35 -21.84 16.17 -8.35
CA GLY A 35 -22.64 17.27 -7.84
C GLY A 35 -21.78 18.49 -7.49
N PRO A 36 -22.40 19.63 -7.12
CA PRO A 36 -21.68 20.88 -6.85
C PRO A 36 -20.54 20.73 -5.83
N LEU A 37 -20.75 19.90 -4.79
CA LEU A 37 -19.77 19.61 -3.73
C LEU A 37 -19.65 18.10 -3.51
N THR A 38 -19.77 17.30 -4.56
CA THR A 38 -19.78 15.83 -4.44
C THR A 38 -18.95 15.20 -5.54
N ILE A 39 -17.98 14.39 -5.15
CA ILE A 39 -17.15 13.60 -6.06
C ILE A 39 -17.31 12.11 -5.77
N ARG A 40 -17.15 11.29 -6.82
CA ARG A 40 -16.95 9.85 -6.72
C ARG A 40 -15.50 9.57 -7.04
N ALA A 41 -14.74 9.07 -6.07
CA ALA A 41 -13.38 8.61 -6.27
C ALA A 41 -13.33 7.09 -6.54
N THR A 42 -12.36 6.64 -7.32
CA THR A 42 -12.04 5.24 -7.56
C THR A 42 -10.54 5.05 -7.42
N ILE A 43 -10.14 4.13 -6.54
CA ILE A 43 -8.75 3.79 -6.29
C ILE A 43 -8.45 2.46 -6.96
N THR A 44 -7.49 2.45 -7.89
CA THR A 44 -6.99 1.24 -8.54
C THR A 44 -5.58 0.97 -8.06
N THR A 45 -5.38 -0.15 -7.37
CA THR A 45 -4.04 -0.61 -6.97
C THR A 45 -3.56 -1.71 -7.89
N TYR A 46 -2.29 -1.60 -8.31
CA TYR A 46 -1.63 -2.61 -9.13
C TYR A 46 -0.64 -3.36 -8.25
N THR A 47 -0.94 -4.62 -7.97
CA THR A 47 -0.09 -5.51 -7.17
C THR A 47 0.51 -6.60 -8.04
N LYS A 48 1.65 -7.15 -7.62
CA LYS A 48 2.21 -8.34 -8.29
C LYS A 48 1.46 -9.55 -7.76
N ALA A 49 0.83 -10.35 -8.63
CA ALA A 49 0.06 -11.53 -8.23
C ALA A 49 0.84 -12.55 -7.36
N SER A 50 2.18 -12.59 -7.50
CA SER A 50 3.03 -13.45 -6.66
C SER A 50 3.35 -12.86 -5.27
N SER A 51 2.84 -11.68 -4.94
CA SER A 51 3.11 -10.96 -3.68
C SER A 51 1.88 -11.03 -2.79
N ILE A 52 1.83 -12.08 -1.97
CA ILE A 52 0.72 -12.37 -1.03
C ILE A 52 0.55 -11.23 -0.01
N GLN A 53 1.65 -10.52 0.31
CA GLN A 53 1.68 -9.43 1.28
C GLN A 53 1.22 -8.07 0.71
N ALA A 54 0.95 -7.99 -0.59
CA ALA A 54 0.44 -6.79 -1.24
C ALA A 54 -1.10 -6.71 -1.26
N ASP A 55 -1.79 -7.76 -0.78
CA ASP A 55 -3.25 -7.77 -0.73
C ASP A 55 -3.79 -7.01 0.49
N GLN A 56 -3.99 -5.69 0.35
CA GLN A 56 -4.71 -4.90 1.35
C GLN A 56 -6.21 -4.89 1.04
N ASP A 57 -7.02 -5.20 2.05
CA ASP A 57 -8.48 -5.20 1.96
C ASP A 57 -9.10 -3.81 2.09
N SER A 58 -8.32 -2.82 2.54
CA SER A 58 -8.75 -1.44 2.74
C SER A 58 -7.60 -0.45 2.54
N LEU A 59 -7.94 0.77 2.11
CA LEU A 59 -7.02 1.88 1.92
C LEU A 59 -7.59 3.15 2.55
N GLU A 60 -6.73 3.96 3.15
CA GLU A 60 -7.12 5.28 3.64
C GLU A 60 -7.17 6.27 2.47
N LEU A 61 -8.29 6.99 2.35
CA LEU A 61 -8.47 8.10 1.42
C LEU A 61 -8.69 9.38 2.20
N CYS A 62 -7.77 10.33 2.07
CA CYS A 62 -7.93 11.68 2.59
C CYS A 62 -8.43 12.62 1.48
N TRP A 63 -9.52 13.33 1.74
CA TRP A 63 -10.23 14.13 0.74
C TRP A 63 -9.62 15.53 0.52
N GLY A 64 -8.69 15.94 1.37
CA GLY A 64 -8.01 17.24 1.31
C GLY A 64 -8.70 18.37 2.09
N ASP A 65 -9.85 18.09 2.69
CA ASP A 65 -10.60 19.00 3.58
C ASP A 65 -10.37 18.70 5.07
N GLY A 66 -9.38 17.86 5.38
CA GLY A 66 -9.10 17.37 6.73
C GLY A 66 -9.89 16.11 7.10
N THR A 67 -10.79 15.62 6.24
CA THR A 67 -11.46 14.33 6.43
C THR A 67 -10.72 13.20 5.71
N CYS A 68 -10.62 12.05 6.38
CA CYS A 68 -10.09 10.82 5.82
C CYS A 68 -11.05 9.67 6.10
N GLN A 69 -11.05 8.65 5.23
CA GLN A 69 -11.93 7.50 5.33
C GLN A 69 -11.21 6.21 4.92
N GLN A 70 -11.48 5.11 5.63
CA GLN A 70 -11.12 3.77 5.18
C GLN A 70 -12.07 3.30 4.08
N VAL A 71 -11.53 3.07 2.89
CA VAL A 71 -12.25 2.57 1.72
C VAL A 71 -11.96 1.07 1.59
N LEU A 72 -13.02 0.27 1.62
CA LEU A 72 -12.93 -1.18 1.46
C LEU A 72 -12.76 -1.55 -0.03
N ARG A 73 -11.89 -2.51 -0.30
CA ARG A 73 -11.75 -3.11 -1.61
C ARG A 73 -13.04 -3.84 -1.98
N THR A 74 -13.61 -3.50 -3.12
CA THR A 74 -14.67 -4.29 -3.74
C THR A 74 -14.05 -5.17 -4.81
N ASN A 75 -13.83 -6.45 -4.50
CA ASN A 75 -13.38 -7.43 -5.49
C ASN A 75 -14.49 -7.64 -6.54
N GLY A 76 -14.10 -7.76 -7.81
CA GLY A 76 -15.04 -8.09 -8.89
C GLY A 76 -15.77 -9.43 -8.67
N PRO A 77 -16.76 -9.75 -9.51
CA PRO A 77 -17.54 -10.98 -9.38
C PRO A 77 -16.65 -12.23 -9.35
N ILE A 78 -17.07 -13.22 -8.56
CA ILE A 78 -16.39 -14.52 -8.49
C ILE A 78 -16.55 -15.21 -9.84
N VAL A 79 -15.44 -15.57 -10.48
CA VAL A 79 -15.45 -16.35 -11.73
C VAL A 79 -14.79 -17.69 -11.44
N ASN A 80 -15.49 -18.80 -11.70
CA ASN A 80 -14.99 -20.16 -11.45
C ASN A 80 -14.52 -20.42 -10.00
N GLY A 81 -15.21 -19.84 -9.01
CA GLY A 81 -14.89 -20.05 -7.58
C GLY A 81 -13.68 -19.25 -7.08
N LEU A 82 -13.03 -18.45 -7.94
CA LEU A 82 -11.90 -17.60 -7.56
C LEU A 82 -12.32 -16.13 -7.55
N ARG A 83 -11.93 -15.42 -6.46
CA ARG A 83 -11.98 -13.96 -6.44
C ARG A 83 -10.90 -13.46 -7.39
N LYS A 84 -11.23 -12.52 -8.29
CA LYS A 84 -10.20 -11.84 -9.08
C LYS A 84 -9.41 -10.92 -8.14
N GLY A 85 -8.18 -11.31 -7.86
CA GLY A 85 -7.16 -10.58 -7.11
C GLY A 85 -5.79 -11.04 -7.57
#